data_AF-A0A2E4I3L3-F1
#
_entry.id   AF-A0A2E4I3L3-F1
#
_cell.length_a   1.000
_cell.length_b   1.000
_cell.length_c   1.000
_cell.angle_alpha   90.00
_cell.angle_beta   90.00
_cell.angle_gamma   90.00
#
_symmetry.space_group_name_H-M   'P 1'
#
loop_
_entity.id
_entity.type
_entity.pdbx_description
1 polymer ?
#
loop_
_entity_poly.entity_id
_entity_poly.type
_entity_poly.pdbx_seq_one_letter_code
_entity_poly.pdbx_strand_id
1 'polypeptide(L)'
;RELYSIEVAIAISVMAIGTLVVWARTLNTRIILLAIGVAGVLHGYSYGASVLGADPFPIAGYLIGLLLVQSGVMVLVVNLVDRLKTQAQARIFLRTGGTGLLLVGLAFVTKGLI
;
A
#
# COMPACT_ATOMS: atom_id res chain seq x y z
N ARG A 1 6.09 -10.77 19.83
CA ARG A 1 5.78 -9.34 20.09
C ARG A 1 6.17 -8.45 18.91
N GLU A 2 7.36 -8.60 18.31
CA GLU A 2 7.78 -7.75 17.18
C GLU A 2 6.94 -7.90 15.90
N LEU A 3 6.52 -9.12 15.53
CA LEU A 3 5.64 -9.34 14.37
C LEU A 3 4.30 -8.56 14.47
N TYR A 4 3.75 -8.50 15.68
CA TYR A 4 2.51 -7.79 15.93
C TYR A 4 2.70 -6.25 15.82
N SER A 5 3.83 -5.74 16.30
CA SER A 5 4.14 -4.31 16.18
C SER A 5 4.30 -3.88 14.71
N ILE A 6 4.85 -4.74 13.84
CA ILE A 6 5.03 -4.39 12.43
C ILE A 6 3.72 -4.48 11.63
N GLU A 7 2.86 -5.45 11.93
CA GLU A 7 1.52 -5.55 11.33
C GLU A 7 0.68 -4.30 11.65
N VAL A 8 0.72 -3.83 12.90
CA VAL A 8 0.04 -2.59 13.30
C VAL A 8 0.66 -1.37 12.62
N ALA A 9 1.99 -1.29 12.51
CA ALA A 9 2.66 -0.19 11.81
C ALA A 9 2.29 -0.14 10.32
N ILE A 10 2.21 -1.30 9.66
CA ILE A 10 1.74 -1.41 8.27
C ILE A 10 0.29 -0.96 8.18
N ALA A 11 -0.59 -1.45 9.05
CA ALA A 11 -2.01 -1.08 9.05
C ALA A 11 -2.23 0.43 9.26
N ILE A 12 -1.47 1.04 10.17
CA ILE A 12 -1.47 2.51 10.38
C ILE A 12 -1.02 3.22 9.12
N SER A 13 0.04 2.75 8.44
CA SER A 13 0.53 3.38 7.21
C SER A 13 -0.53 3.33 6.09
N VAL A 14 -1.23 2.20 5.94
CA VAL A 14 -2.32 2.03 4.97
C VAL A 14 -3.50 2.95 5.30
N MET A 15 -3.89 3.02 6.58
CA MET A 15 -4.95 3.91 7.06
C MET A 15 -4.60 5.39 6.82
N ALA A 16 -3.35 5.77 7.07
CA ALA A 16 -2.86 7.14 6.87
C ALA A 16 -2.84 7.53 5.38
N ILE A 17 -2.40 6.63 4.49
CA ILE A 17 -2.44 6.87 3.04
C ILE A 17 -3.90 6.98 2.57
N GLY A 18 -4.78 6.08 3.02
CA GLY A 18 -6.22 6.14 2.69
C GLY A 18 -6.85 7.46 3.10
N THR A 19 -6.58 7.91 4.33
CA THR A 19 -6.95 9.24 4.86
C THR A 19 -6.45 10.34 3.92
N LEU A 20 -5.16 10.37 3.62
CA LEU A 20 -4.56 11.39 2.77
C LEU A 20 -5.24 11.46 1.40
N VAL A 21 -5.55 10.31 0.78
CA VAL A 21 -6.18 10.22 -0.53
C VAL A 21 -7.66 10.63 -0.51
N VAL A 22 -8.42 10.31 0.54
CA VAL A 22 -9.85 10.71 0.68
C VAL A 22 -10.01 12.22 0.79
N TRP A 23 -9.15 12.86 1.58
CA TRP A 23 -9.23 14.30 1.89
C TRP A 23 -8.36 15.18 1.00
N ALA A 24 -7.63 14.59 0.06
CA ALA A 24 -6.85 15.29 -0.94
C ALA A 24 -7.69 16.31 -1.74
N ARG A 25 -7.45 17.61 -1.53
CA ARG A 25 -7.78 18.64 -2.53
C ARG A 25 -6.59 18.93 -3.45
N THR A 26 -5.41 19.06 -2.85
CA THR A 26 -4.11 19.18 -3.51
C THR A 26 -3.09 18.48 -2.64
N LEU A 27 -2.49 17.39 -3.12
CA LEU A 27 -1.47 16.68 -2.37
C LEU A 27 -0.09 17.25 -2.73
N ASN A 28 0.67 17.66 -1.72
CA ASN A 28 2.06 18.04 -1.92
C ASN A 28 2.85 16.79 -2.33
N THR A 29 3.50 16.85 -3.50
CA THR A 29 4.30 15.75 -4.05
C THR A 29 5.34 15.23 -3.05
N ARG A 30 5.94 16.10 -2.23
CA ARG A 30 6.91 15.69 -1.20
C ARG A 30 6.26 14.82 -0.12
N ILE A 31 5.04 15.16 0.30
CA ILE A 31 4.29 14.39 1.30
C ILE A 31 3.92 13.01 0.72
N ILE A 32 3.49 12.97 -0.54
CA ILE A 32 3.19 11.71 -1.22
C ILE A 32 4.43 10.83 -1.30
N LEU A 33 5.55 11.37 -1.78
CA LEU A 33 6.81 10.62 -1.90
C LEU A 33 7.29 10.09 -0.55
N LEU A 34 7.17 10.89 0.52
CA LEU A 34 7.50 10.46 1.86
C LEU A 34 6.57 9.35 2.35
N ALA A 35 5.26 9.50 2.15
CA ALA A 35 4.27 8.49 2.55
C ALA A 35 4.49 7.16 1.81
N ILE A 36 4.71 7.20 0.49
CA ILE A 36 5.02 6.02 -0.32
C ILE A 36 6.36 5.41 0.10
N GLY A 37 7.38 6.22 0.38
CA GLY A 37 8.68 5.75 0.84
C GLY A 37 8.59 5.00 2.17
N VAL A 38 7.90 5.59 3.16
CA VAL A 38 7.67 4.96 4.47
C VAL A 38 6.88 3.66 4.32
N ALA A 39 5.77 3.68 3.58
CA ALA A 39 4.99 2.46 3.34
C ALA A 39 5.85 1.40 2.63
N GLY A 40 6.61 1.77 1.60
CA GLY A 40 7.51 0.86 0.89
C GLY A 40 8.51 0.17 1.80
N VAL A 41 9.10 0.88 2.76
CA VAL A 41 10.02 0.30 3.76
C VAL A 41 9.31 -0.67 4.69
N LEU A 42 8.14 -0.29 5.24
CA LEU A 42 7.37 -1.14 6.16
C LEU A 42 6.90 -2.42 5.47
N HIS A 43 6.32 -2.30 4.29
CA HIS A 43 5.87 -3.44 3.49
C HIS A 43 7.06 -4.29 3.03
N GLY A 44 8.13 -3.68 2.55
CA GLY A 44 9.35 -4.39 2.12
C GLY A 44 10.00 -5.20 3.22
N TYR A 45 10.07 -4.66 4.45
CA TYR A 45 10.52 -5.43 5.62
C TYR A 45 9.64 -6.66 5.83
N SER A 46 8.31 -6.51 5.80
CA SER A 46 7.41 -7.65 6.02
C SER A 46 7.50 -8.72 4.91
N TYR A 47 7.69 -8.30 3.66
CA TYR A 47 7.91 -9.21 2.54
C TYR A 47 9.20 -10.01 2.72
N GLY A 48 10.31 -9.33 3.06
CA GLY A 48 11.57 -10.02 3.37
C GLY A 48 11.46 -10.93 4.59
N ALA A 49 10.79 -10.47 5.66
CA ALA A 49 10.58 -11.24 6.88
C ALA A 49 9.80 -12.54 6.64
N SER A 50 8.88 -12.55 5.67
CA SER A 50 8.06 -13.72 5.33
C SER A 50 8.83 -14.89 4.72
N VAL A 51 10.06 -14.65 4.23
CA VAL A 51 10.91 -15.66 3.61
C VAL A 51 12.24 -15.86 4.36
N LEU A 52 12.39 -15.29 5.56
CA LEU A 52 13.55 -15.54 6.40
C LEU A 52 13.65 -17.02 6.77
N GLY A 53 14.83 -17.61 6.57
CA GLY A 53 15.09 -19.02 6.85
C GLY A 53 14.61 -20.00 5.78
N ALA A 54 14.04 -19.51 4.67
CA ALA A 54 13.72 -20.36 3.52
C ALA A 54 14.97 -20.71 2.70
N ASP A 55 14.92 -21.82 1.97
CA ASP A 55 15.95 -22.18 1.00
C ASP A 55 16.07 -21.12 -0.11
N PRO A 56 17.24 -20.98 -0.76
CA PRO A 56 17.46 -19.97 -1.80
C PRO A 56 16.48 -20.06 -2.98
N PHE A 57 16.06 -21.27 -3.36
CA PHE A 57 15.18 -21.48 -4.52
C PHE A 57 13.74 -20.96 -4.27
N PRO A 58 13.09 -21.27 -3.14
CA PRO A 58 11.85 -20.59 -2.71
C PRO A 58 11.97 -19.05 -2.63
N ILE A 59 13.08 -18.51 -2.11
CA ILE A 59 13.28 -17.06 -2.01
C ILE A 59 13.29 -16.43 -3.41
N ALA A 60 14.03 -17.01 -4.35
CA ALA A 60 14.07 -16.53 -5.73
C ALA A 60 12.68 -16.56 -6.38
N GLY A 61 11.93 -17.64 -6.20
CA GLY A 61 10.55 -17.76 -6.70
C GLY A 61 9.63 -16.69 -6.11
N TYR A 62 9.71 -16.45 -4.80
CA TYR A 62 8.95 -15.40 -4.12
C TYR A 62 9.28 -14.01 -4.68
N LEU A 63 10.56 -13.66 -4.81
CA LEU A 63 10.97 -12.34 -5.31
C LEU A 63 10.58 -12.11 -6.77
N ILE A 64 10.70 -13.13 -7.63
CA ILE A 64 10.24 -13.06 -9.02
C ILE A 64 8.72 -12.87 -9.06
N GLY A 65 7.96 -13.66 -8.29
CA GLY A 65 6.51 -13.52 -8.19
C GLY A 65 6.09 -12.14 -7.68
N LEU A 66 6.76 -11.64 -6.63
CA LEU A 66 6.52 -10.31 -6.07
C LEU A 66 6.80 -9.22 -7.11
N LEU A 67 7.92 -9.30 -7.82
CA LEU A 67 8.26 -8.35 -8.90
C LEU A 67 7.20 -8.35 -10.00
N LEU A 68 6.76 -9.53 -10.45
CA LEU A 68 5.75 -9.66 -11.51
C LEU A 68 4.41 -9.09 -11.07
N VAL A 69 3.92 -9.45 -9.88
CA VAL A 69 2.65 -8.94 -9.35
C VAL A 69 2.73 -7.42 -9.16
N GLN A 70 3.81 -6.92 -8.55
CA GLN A 70 3.94 -5.49 -8.28
C GLN A 70 4.03 -4.66 -9.58
N SER A 71 4.74 -5.17 -10.58
CA SER A 71 4.81 -4.56 -11.92
C SER A 71 3.46 -4.59 -12.61
N GLY A 72 2.74 -5.71 -12.55
CA GLY A 72 1.40 -5.86 -13.12
C GLY A 72 0.39 -4.88 -12.50
N VAL A 73 0.40 -4.74 -11.16
CA VAL A 73 -0.43 -3.76 -10.45
C VAL A 73 -0.08 -2.33 -10.88
N MET A 74 1.21 -2.00 -11.00
CA MET A 74 1.64 -0.67 -11.43
C MET A 74 1.15 -0.34 -12.84
N VAL A 75 1.35 -1.26 -13.80
CA VAL A 75 0.86 -1.10 -15.18
C VAL A 75 -0.66 -0.94 -15.19
N LEU A 76 -1.40 -1.74 -14.43
CA LEU A 76 -2.85 -1.65 -14.33
C LEU A 76 -3.31 -0.28 -13.81
N VAL A 77 -2.70 0.21 -12.73
CA VAL A 77 -3.06 1.50 -12.14
C VAL A 77 -2.77 2.66 -13.10
N VAL A 78 -1.60 2.67 -13.73
CA VAL A 78 -1.24 3.70 -14.74
C VAL A 78 -2.27 3.72 -15.87
N ASN A 79 -2.55 2.55 -16.45
CA ASN A 79 -3.54 2.43 -17.53
C ASN A 79 -4.94 2.86 -17.09
N LEU A 80 -5.33 2.56 -15.85
CA LEU A 80 -6.65 2.93 -15.33
C LEU A 80 -6.77 4.44 -15.12
N VAL A 81 -5.72 5.07 -14.60
CA VAL A 81 -5.64 6.52 -14.39
C VAL A 81 -5.66 7.26 -15.73
N ASP A 82 -4.95 6.76 -16.75
CA ASP A 82 -4.95 7.34 -18.10
C ASP A 82 -6.34 7.32 -18.77
N ARG A 83 -7.23 6.41 -18.35
CA ARG A 83 -8.62 6.38 -18.84
C ARG A 83 -9.54 7.39 -18.18
N LEU A 84 -9.13 8.05 -17.11
CA LEU A 84 -9.92 9.06 -16.41
C LEU A 84 -9.86 10.38 -17.19
N LYS A 85 -10.94 10.71 -17.91
CA LYS A 85 -10.99 11.86 -18.82
C LYS A 85 -11.45 13.16 -18.16
N THR A 86 -12.01 13.08 -16.95
CA THR A 86 -12.60 14.22 -16.26
C THR A 86 -12.15 14.29 -14.81
N GLN A 87 -12.13 15.52 -14.28
CA GLN A 87 -11.83 15.75 -12.87
C GLN A 87 -12.83 15.07 -11.93
N ALA A 88 -14.09 14.94 -12.35
CA ALA A 88 -15.11 14.22 -11.59
C ALA A 88 -14.79 12.72 -11.48
N GLN A 89 -14.41 12.08 -12.59
CA GLN A 89 -14.00 10.66 -12.60
C GLN A 89 -12.74 10.44 -11.76
N ALA A 90 -11.72 11.30 -11.92
CA ALA A 90 -10.51 11.23 -11.12
C ALA A 90 -10.79 11.37 -9.62
N ARG A 91 -11.65 12.33 -9.24
CA ARG A 91 -12.06 12.54 -7.85
C ARG A 91 -12.83 11.35 -7.27
N ILE A 92 -13.75 10.75 -8.04
CA ILE A 92 -14.49 9.56 -7.61
C ILE A 92 -13.51 8.40 -7.41
N PHE A 93 -12.64 8.14 -8.40
CA PHE A 93 -11.64 7.07 -8.34
C PHE A 93 -10.72 7.19 -7.13
N LEU A 94 -10.16 8.39 -6.88
CA LEU A 94 -9.32 8.64 -5.72
C LEU A 94 -10.11 8.48 -4.41
N ARG A 95 -11.33 9.02 -4.32
CA ARG A 95 -12.14 8.91 -3.10
C ARG A 95 -12.53 7.47 -2.78
N THR A 96 -12.96 6.69 -3.77
CA THR A 96 -13.32 5.28 -3.56
C THR A 96 -12.10 4.46 -3.19
N GLY A 97 -10.98 4.62 -3.91
CA GLY A 97 -9.71 3.95 -3.60
C GLY A 97 -9.17 4.31 -2.22
N GLY A 98 -9.14 5.59 -1.88
CA GLY A 98 -8.71 6.08 -0.57
C GLY A 98 -9.62 5.59 0.56
N THR A 99 -10.94 5.55 0.34
CA THR A 99 -11.88 5.01 1.34
C THR A 99 -11.64 3.50 1.54
N GLY A 100 -11.39 2.75 0.47
CA GLY A 100 -11.01 1.34 0.58
C GLY A 100 -9.75 1.13 1.42
N LEU A 101 -8.70 1.91 1.14
CA LEU A 101 -7.45 1.88 1.93
C LEU A 101 -7.69 2.24 3.41
N LEU A 102 -8.45 3.30 3.66
CA LEU A 102 -8.81 3.72 5.02
C LEU A 102 -9.49 2.59 5.79
N LEU A 103 -10.49 1.96 5.19
CA LEU A 103 -11.28 0.90 5.82
C LEU A 103 -10.45 -0.36 6.06
N VAL A 104 -9.60 -0.76 5.10
CA VAL A 104 -8.68 -1.89 5.28
C VAL A 104 -7.69 -1.59 6.41
N GLY A 105 -7.04 -0.43 6.38
CA GLY A 105 -6.12 -0.03 7.45
C GLY A 105 -6.79 -0.02 8.82
N LEU A 106 -7.97 0.58 8.92
CA LEU A 106 -8.76 0.62 10.16
C LEU A 106 -9.09 -0.79 10.66
N ALA A 107 -9.55 -1.69 9.78
CA ALA A 107 -9.89 -3.06 10.15
C ALA A 107 -8.70 -3.85 10.71
N PHE A 108 -7.51 -3.66 10.14
CA PHE A 108 -6.30 -4.32 10.65
C PHE A 108 -5.75 -3.64 11.92
N VAL A 109 -5.88 -2.33 12.06
CA VAL A 109 -5.54 -1.63 13.31
C VAL A 109 -6.44 -2.11 14.46
N THR A 110 -7.76 -2.19 14.25
CA THR A 110 -8.68 -2.66 15.30
C THR A 110 -8.47 -4.13 15.64
N LYS A 111 -8.23 -4.99 14.63
CA LYS A 111 -7.83 -6.39 14.86
C LYS A 111 -6.51 -6.49 15.63
N GLY A 112 -5.60 -5.55 15.42
CA GLY A 112 -4.40 -5.45 16.24
C GLY A 112 -4.80 -5.22 17.70
N LEU A 113 -5.59 -4.19 18.00
CA LEU A 113 -5.83 -3.70 19.36
C LEU A 113 -6.67 -4.61 20.28
N ILE A 114 -7.39 -5.59 19.75
CA ILE A 114 -8.33 -6.47 20.48
C ILE A 114 -7.79 -7.89 20.51
#